data_AF-A0AAV9SXF5-F1
#
_entry.id   AF-A0AAV9SXF5-F1
#
_cell.length_a   1.000
_cell.length_b   1.000
_cell.length_c   1.000
_cell.angle_alpha   90.00
_cell.angle_beta   90.00
_cell.angle_gamma   90.00
#
_symmetry.space_group_name_H-M   'P 1'
#
loop_
_entity.id
_entity.type
_entity.pdbx_description
1 polymer ?
#
loop_
_entity_poly.entity_id
_entity_poly.type
_entity_poly.pdbx_seq_one_letter_code
_entity_poly.pdbx_strand_id
1 'polypeptide(L)'
;MQWHLRLMPNFDPGPERFGALLQEFAIVPGAEMQQTLQALYVASLHHSSYDELIPLLYRNGLSQHCNGWRDLFINHHDLPQPTAESQPYLKYLARYYPTITLELEEQMIVGLNSPTYWDVHYDSLWDAMKQHTHGDGSDSPGRRHNDTLGARWFASSWVPLDFAIHAVHALGVRQIGPLSLQSIALREPIAHRVVARIEQLRKINIDIGHSAYSQVLKRFAENEDNELLHELLHTDIHPDVFDDPPMLASIRDKALKEGAWKTHRLLVAIQPAIVEESVDLTSNLLLQESVKYGQSRQALALLDDMRTMNIDVSMSTVQHICWSILDILPWNPKTTAVNQEALNTAIAYLTRLTLLKKPVHSHYWQKIIFGLGKFGRIGELEELCIGIIDTYEKLCISEGGLLPVHHLDAPSLGADGSTNEVLVPADLPIAHEHHPVRRIFDNAALHAAISSRA
;
A
#
# COMPACT_ATOMS: atom_id res chain seq x y z
N MET A 1 33.25 20.72 7.32
CA MET A 1 32.70 22.06 6.99
C MET A 1 33.72 23.03 6.37
N GLN A 2 34.85 23.34 7.03
CA GLN A 2 35.79 24.37 6.55
C GLN A 2 36.32 24.16 5.11
N TRP A 3 36.59 22.91 4.72
CA TRP A 3 37.04 22.58 3.37
C TRP A 3 35.92 22.74 2.32
N HIS A 4 34.68 22.39 2.67
CA HIS A 4 33.54 22.54 1.78
C HIS A 4 33.31 24.01 1.41
N LEU A 5 33.27 24.91 2.41
CA LEU A 5 33.13 26.36 2.19
C LEU A 5 34.27 26.95 1.35
N ARG A 6 35.49 26.40 1.45
CA ARG A 6 36.64 26.86 0.66
C ARG A 6 36.65 26.34 -0.77
N LEU A 7 36.08 25.15 -1.01
CA LEU A 7 36.13 24.48 -2.31
C LEU A 7 34.88 24.76 -3.16
N MET A 8 33.70 24.93 -2.55
CA MET A 8 32.42 25.14 -3.24
C MET A 8 32.45 26.22 -4.33
N PRO A 9 33.06 27.41 -4.12
CA PRO A 9 33.07 28.45 -5.15
C PRO A 9 33.80 28.06 -6.44
N ASN A 10 34.74 27.09 -6.36
CA ASN A 10 35.59 26.69 -7.48
C ASN A 10 35.31 25.25 -7.96
N PHE A 11 34.67 24.43 -7.13
CA PHE A 11 34.40 23.02 -7.37
C PHE A 11 32.97 22.68 -6.94
N ASP A 12 31.99 23.27 -7.63
CA ASP A 12 30.59 22.94 -7.43
C ASP A 12 30.29 21.52 -8.00
N PRO A 13 29.84 20.56 -7.17
CA PRO A 13 29.48 19.23 -7.64
C PRO A 13 28.24 19.22 -8.57
N GLY A 14 27.45 20.31 -8.58
CA GLY A 14 26.16 20.37 -9.26
C GLY A 14 25.03 19.71 -8.46
N PRO A 15 23.77 19.98 -8.80
CA PRO A 15 22.61 19.57 -8.00
C PRO A 15 22.48 18.04 -7.90
N GLU A 16 22.64 17.32 -9.00
CA GLU A 16 22.49 15.85 -9.03
C GLU A 16 23.50 15.12 -8.14
N ARG A 17 24.78 15.50 -8.22
CA ARG A 17 25.84 14.83 -7.43
C ARG A 17 25.78 15.23 -5.96
N PHE A 18 25.34 16.44 -5.67
CA PHE A 18 25.12 16.89 -4.29
C PHE A 18 23.93 16.14 -3.67
N GLY A 19 22.80 16.03 -4.39
CA GLY A 19 21.65 15.23 -3.99
C GLY A 19 22.02 13.77 -3.72
N ALA A 20 22.75 13.13 -4.63
CA ALA A 20 23.23 11.75 -4.47
C ALA A 20 24.09 11.57 -3.20
N LEU A 21 24.98 12.52 -2.90
CA LEU A 21 25.78 12.49 -1.67
C LEU A 21 24.90 12.60 -0.43
N LEU A 22 23.92 13.51 -0.42
CA LEU A 22 22.99 13.62 0.70
C LEU A 22 22.21 12.32 0.90
N GLN A 23 21.68 11.73 -0.18
CA GLN A 23 20.93 10.47 -0.12
C GLN A 23 21.75 9.30 0.44
N GLU A 24 23.02 9.18 0.02
CA GLU A 24 23.91 8.08 0.44
C GLU A 24 24.21 8.14 1.94
N PHE A 25 24.48 9.33 2.48
CA PHE A 25 24.86 9.50 3.88
C PHE A 25 23.69 9.77 4.81
N ALA A 26 22.52 10.17 4.30
CA ALA A 26 21.34 10.47 5.12
C ALA A 26 20.76 9.24 5.84
N ILE A 27 21.00 8.02 5.32
CA ILE A 27 20.54 6.77 5.95
C ILE A 27 21.50 6.32 7.06
N VAL A 28 22.73 6.84 7.09
CA VAL A 28 23.74 6.41 8.07
C VAL A 28 23.37 6.92 9.47
N PRO A 29 23.23 6.02 10.46
CA PRO A 29 22.86 6.41 11.81
C PRO A 29 24.03 7.15 12.47
N GLY A 30 23.86 8.44 12.74
CA GLY A 30 24.85 9.25 13.47
C GLY A 30 24.47 10.71 13.58
N ALA A 31 24.30 11.22 14.80
CA ALA A 31 23.92 12.62 15.03
C ALA A 31 24.92 13.61 14.43
N GLU A 32 26.23 13.34 14.52
CA GLU A 32 27.27 14.19 13.93
C GLU A 32 27.22 14.21 12.40
N MET A 33 26.89 13.07 11.78
CA MET A 33 26.73 12.96 10.33
C MET A 33 25.54 13.79 9.86
N GLN A 34 24.39 13.64 10.51
CA GLN A 34 23.17 14.38 10.18
C GLN A 34 23.37 15.90 10.34
N GLN A 35 23.98 16.33 11.45
CA GLN A 35 24.34 17.74 11.65
C GLN A 35 25.29 18.26 10.58
N THR A 36 26.25 17.44 10.14
CA THR A 36 27.19 17.80 9.08
C THR A 36 26.46 17.93 7.74
N LEU A 37 25.58 16.99 7.39
CA LEU A 37 24.80 17.03 6.15
C LEU A 37 23.84 18.23 6.11
N GLN A 38 23.15 18.52 7.22
CA GLN A 38 22.31 19.70 7.35
C GLN A 38 23.13 20.99 7.18
N ALA A 39 24.30 21.08 7.82
CA ALA A 39 25.19 22.23 7.65
C ALA A 39 25.69 22.37 6.20
N LEU A 40 25.99 21.26 5.51
CA LEU A 40 26.37 21.25 4.10
C LEU A 40 25.23 21.76 3.22
N TYR A 41 24.00 21.30 3.45
CA TYR A 41 22.82 21.75 2.70
C TYR A 41 22.59 23.26 2.87
N VAL A 42 22.63 23.77 4.12
CA VAL A 42 22.48 25.21 4.42
C VAL A 42 23.53 26.07 3.72
N ALA A 43 24.76 25.55 3.57
CA ALA A 43 25.85 26.26 2.91
C ALA A 43 25.89 26.09 1.38
N SER A 44 25.08 25.17 0.84
CA SER A 44 25.04 24.89 -0.59
C SER A 44 24.15 25.90 -1.34
N LEU A 45 24.29 25.93 -2.67
CA LEU A 45 23.42 26.71 -3.56
C LEU A 45 22.24 25.88 -4.10
N HIS A 46 22.20 24.58 -3.80
CA HIS A 46 21.27 23.62 -4.40
C HIS A 46 20.19 23.24 -3.37
N HIS A 47 19.05 23.93 -3.43
CA HIS A 47 17.93 23.77 -2.49
C HIS A 47 16.70 23.13 -3.17
N SER A 48 16.86 21.90 -3.66
CA SER A 48 15.79 21.15 -4.32
C SER A 48 15.93 19.65 -4.03
N SER A 49 15.93 19.29 -2.75
CA SER A 49 16.15 17.92 -2.28
C SER A 49 15.01 17.40 -1.40
N TYR A 50 13.95 18.18 -1.20
CA TYR A 50 12.79 17.78 -0.40
C TYR A 50 12.20 16.44 -0.87
N ASP A 51 11.83 16.35 -2.14
CA ASP A 51 11.14 15.19 -2.71
C ASP A 51 12.04 13.96 -2.88
N GLU A 52 13.36 14.11 -2.80
CA GLU A 52 14.28 12.98 -2.84
C GLU A 52 14.60 12.45 -1.44
N LEU A 53 14.87 13.36 -0.50
CA LEU A 53 15.39 13.00 0.82
C LEU A 53 14.29 12.56 1.78
N ILE A 54 13.14 13.25 1.79
CA ILE A 54 12.04 12.96 2.72
C ILE A 54 11.46 11.55 2.48
N PRO A 55 11.11 11.15 1.23
CA PRO A 55 10.62 9.80 0.98
C PRO A 55 11.66 8.74 1.29
N LEU A 56 12.95 9.02 1.02
CA LEU A 56 14.06 8.12 1.28
C LEU A 56 14.28 7.89 2.78
N LEU A 57 14.19 8.93 3.61
CA LEU A 57 14.28 8.78 5.06
C LEU A 57 13.05 8.06 5.62
N TYR A 58 11.86 8.40 5.12
CA TYR A 58 10.61 7.81 5.61
C TYR A 58 10.51 6.31 5.29
N ARG A 59 10.88 5.87 4.08
CA ARG A 59 10.90 4.43 3.74
C ARG A 59 11.86 3.61 4.59
N ASN A 60 12.87 4.26 5.18
CA ASN A 60 13.84 3.65 6.09
C ASN A 60 13.37 3.72 7.57
N GLY A 61 12.15 4.19 7.83
CA GLY A 61 11.60 4.29 9.19
C GLY A 61 12.24 5.38 10.05
N LEU A 62 12.91 6.36 9.45
CA LEU A 62 13.64 7.42 10.15
C LEU A 62 12.80 8.71 10.26
N SER A 63 11.60 8.63 10.82
CA SER A 63 10.66 9.76 10.89
C SER A 63 11.18 10.95 11.69
N GLN A 64 11.99 10.72 12.74
CA GLN A 64 12.60 11.81 13.50
C GLN A 64 13.57 12.64 12.66
N HIS A 65 14.30 11.99 11.75
CA HIS A 65 15.19 12.67 10.80
C HIS A 65 14.37 13.43 9.75
N CYS A 66 13.25 12.85 9.27
CA CYS A 66 12.35 13.55 8.36
C CYS A 66 11.85 14.87 8.96
N ASN A 67 11.48 14.91 10.24
CA ASN A 67 11.04 16.15 10.90
C ASN A 67 12.14 17.22 10.88
N GLY A 68 13.37 16.86 11.28
CA GLY A 68 14.49 17.81 11.29
C GLY A 68 14.86 18.32 9.90
N TRP A 69 14.81 17.46 8.89
CA TRP A 69 15.06 17.84 7.50
C TRP A 69 13.93 18.68 6.90
N ARG A 70 12.66 18.34 7.18
CA ARG A 70 11.49 19.11 6.76
C ARG A 70 11.57 20.55 7.25
N ASP A 71 11.82 20.74 8.55
CA ASP A 71 11.92 22.09 9.13
C ASP A 71 13.03 22.90 8.46
N LEU A 72 14.15 22.26 8.14
CA LEU A 72 15.25 22.88 7.40
C LEU A 72 14.83 23.29 5.99
N PHE A 73 14.21 22.38 5.23
CA PHE A 73 13.78 22.65 3.86
C PHE A 73 12.75 23.77 3.77
N ILE A 74 11.74 23.77 4.65
CA ILE A 74 10.73 24.84 4.71
C ILE A 74 11.39 26.20 4.98
N ASN A 75 12.35 26.26 5.92
CA ASN A 75 13.09 27.49 6.22
C ASN A 75 13.91 28.02 5.02
N HIS A 76 14.30 27.15 4.09
CA HIS A 76 15.03 27.48 2.88
C HIS A 76 14.15 27.58 1.63
N HIS A 77 12.82 27.59 1.79
CA HIS A 77 11.84 27.61 0.70
C HIS A 77 11.96 26.43 -0.29
N ASP A 78 12.52 25.30 0.15
CA ASP A 78 12.51 24.03 -0.56
C ASP A 78 11.23 23.28 -0.15
N LEU A 79 10.18 23.46 -0.95
CA LEU A 79 8.84 22.92 -0.71
C LEU A 79 8.59 21.71 -1.61
N PRO A 80 7.73 20.76 -1.19
CA PRO A 80 7.45 19.60 -2.01
C PRO A 80 6.76 19.99 -3.32
N GLN A 81 7.17 19.34 -4.40
CA GLN A 81 6.45 19.37 -5.66
C GLN A 81 5.16 18.53 -5.53
N PRO A 82 4.14 18.75 -6.36
CA PRO A 82 2.89 17.98 -6.35
C PRO A 82 3.11 16.55 -6.89
N THR A 83 4.00 15.80 -6.24
CA THR A 83 4.36 14.41 -6.54
C THR A 83 3.81 13.50 -5.45
N ALA A 84 3.58 12.23 -5.79
CA ALA A 84 3.03 11.26 -4.85
C ALA A 84 4.06 10.70 -3.85
N GLU A 85 5.34 11.03 -3.99
CA GLU A 85 6.44 10.38 -3.26
C GLU A 85 6.54 10.81 -1.80
N SER A 86 6.33 12.10 -1.52
CA SER A 86 6.34 12.67 -0.16
C SER A 86 5.01 12.49 0.60
N GLN A 87 3.95 12.08 -0.10
CA GLN A 87 2.61 11.89 0.46
C GLN A 87 2.56 10.94 1.68
N PRO A 88 3.27 9.79 1.74
CA PRO A 88 3.20 8.86 2.86
C PRO A 88 3.66 9.49 4.19
N TYR A 89 4.76 10.24 4.16
CA TYR A 89 5.28 10.93 5.33
C TYR A 89 4.35 12.06 5.78
N LEU A 90 3.84 12.86 4.84
CA LEU A 90 2.92 13.96 5.17
C LEU A 90 1.58 13.44 5.74
N LYS A 91 1.06 12.31 5.22
CA LYS A 91 -0.10 11.61 5.80
C LYS A 91 0.20 11.10 7.20
N TYR A 92 1.39 10.57 7.46
CA TYR A 92 1.82 10.17 8.80
C TYR A 92 1.88 11.37 9.75
N LEU A 93 2.51 12.47 9.34
CA LEU A 93 2.62 13.69 10.15
C LEU A 93 1.23 14.22 10.51
N ALA A 94 0.34 14.33 9.52
CA ALA A 94 -1.02 14.82 9.73
C ALA A 94 -1.86 13.91 10.64
N ARG A 95 -1.65 12.59 10.60
CA ARG A 95 -2.37 11.61 11.43
C ARG A 95 -1.86 11.58 12.86
N TYR A 96 -0.54 11.46 13.06
CA TYR A 96 0.05 11.19 14.36
C TYR A 96 0.45 12.47 15.11
N TYR A 97 0.73 13.56 14.40
CA TYR A 97 1.12 14.85 14.98
C TYR A 97 0.26 16.00 14.42
N PRO A 98 -1.06 16.00 14.69
CA PRO A 98 -1.98 16.99 14.14
C PRO A 98 -1.72 18.43 14.62
N THR A 99 -0.89 18.61 15.65
CA THR A 99 -0.44 19.91 16.14
C THR A 99 0.61 20.57 15.24
N ILE A 100 1.28 19.79 14.38
CA ILE A 100 2.27 20.30 13.44
C ILE A 100 1.53 20.89 12.23
N THR A 101 1.75 22.17 11.98
CA THR A 101 1.15 22.87 10.85
C THR A 101 1.85 22.46 9.54
N LEU A 102 1.05 21.98 8.60
CA LEU A 102 1.49 21.75 7.22
C LEU A 102 1.42 23.05 6.43
N GLU A 103 2.37 23.29 5.54
CA GLU A 103 2.32 24.39 4.56
C GLU A 103 1.25 24.12 3.48
N LEU A 104 0.85 25.14 2.72
CA LEU A 104 -0.22 25.03 1.74
C LEU A 104 0.07 23.94 0.68
N GLU A 105 1.31 23.89 0.20
CA GLU A 105 1.82 22.92 -0.77
C GLU A 105 1.76 21.48 -0.21
N GLU A 106 2.09 21.31 1.07
CA GLU A 106 2.00 20.02 1.76
C GLU A 106 0.53 19.59 1.94
N GLN A 107 -0.36 20.53 2.30
CA GLN A 107 -1.79 20.28 2.44
C GLN A 107 -2.43 19.86 1.10
N MET A 108 -1.94 20.39 -0.02
CA MET A 108 -2.38 20.01 -1.36
C MET A 108 -2.02 18.56 -1.70
N ILE A 109 -0.80 18.10 -1.35
CA ILE A 109 -0.33 16.73 -1.62
C ILE A 109 -1.07 15.69 -0.78
N VAL A 110 -1.39 16.04 0.47
CA VAL A 110 -2.17 15.17 1.36
C VAL A 110 -3.65 15.16 0.97
N GLY A 111 -4.12 16.16 0.23
CA GLY A 111 -5.52 16.31 -0.17
C GLY A 111 -6.41 16.86 0.95
N LEU A 112 -5.83 17.56 1.94
CA LEU A 112 -6.56 18.14 3.08
C LEU A 112 -7.33 19.42 2.70
N ASN A 113 -6.84 20.13 1.67
CA ASN A 113 -7.55 21.26 1.05
C ASN A 113 -8.00 20.89 -0.36
N SER A 114 -9.17 20.29 -0.51
CA SER A 114 -9.96 20.56 -1.71
C SER A 114 -11.38 20.00 -1.63
N PRO A 115 -12.35 20.90 -1.44
CA PRO A 115 -13.38 21.01 -2.47
C PRO A 115 -13.23 22.29 -3.29
N THR A 116 -12.70 23.36 -2.69
CA THR A 116 -12.87 24.72 -3.20
C THR A 116 -11.83 25.15 -4.23
N TYR A 117 -10.63 24.55 -4.24
CA TYR A 117 -9.60 24.86 -5.24
C TYR A 117 -9.88 24.17 -6.58
N TRP A 118 -10.45 22.95 -6.54
CA TRP A 118 -10.84 22.23 -7.74
C TRP A 118 -12.16 22.74 -8.32
N ASP A 119 -13.15 23.16 -7.53
CA ASP A 119 -14.47 23.64 -8.03
C ASP A 119 -14.34 24.75 -9.09
N VAL A 120 -13.47 25.74 -8.85
CA VAL A 120 -13.36 26.93 -9.72
C VAL A 120 -12.69 26.62 -11.06
N HIS A 121 -11.83 25.60 -11.12
CA HIS A 121 -11.15 25.18 -12.35
C HIS A 121 -11.82 23.98 -13.03
N TYR A 122 -12.52 23.12 -12.27
CA TYR A 122 -13.32 22.03 -12.81
C TYR A 122 -14.52 22.57 -13.58
N ASP A 123 -15.30 23.51 -13.06
CA ASP A 123 -16.48 24.00 -13.77
C ASP A 123 -16.12 24.66 -15.11
N SER A 124 -15.03 25.44 -15.15
CA SER A 124 -14.56 26.08 -16.38
C SER A 124 -13.97 25.09 -17.41
N LEU A 125 -13.34 24.00 -16.97
CA LEU A 125 -12.85 22.93 -17.85
C LEU A 125 -13.98 21.98 -18.28
N TRP A 126 -14.95 21.73 -17.40
CA TRP A 126 -16.10 20.86 -17.64
C TRP A 126 -17.08 21.50 -18.62
N ASP A 127 -17.30 22.81 -18.54
CA ASP A 127 -18.09 23.55 -19.52
C ASP A 127 -17.38 23.69 -20.87
N ALA A 128 -16.05 23.83 -20.89
CA ALA A 128 -15.26 23.78 -22.12
C ALA A 128 -15.25 22.37 -22.77
N MET A 129 -15.26 21.30 -21.96
CA MET A 129 -15.28 19.90 -22.42
C MET A 129 -16.67 19.41 -22.85
N LYS A 130 -17.76 19.90 -22.25
CA LYS A 130 -19.15 19.64 -22.70
C LYS A 130 -19.40 20.20 -24.11
N GLN A 131 -18.79 21.33 -24.46
CA GLN A 131 -18.89 21.89 -25.82
C GLN A 131 -18.24 21.01 -26.90
N HIS A 132 -17.37 20.05 -26.52
CA HIS A 132 -16.65 19.18 -27.46
C HIS A 132 -17.19 17.74 -27.53
N THR A 133 -18.24 17.40 -26.78
CA THR A 133 -18.75 16.02 -26.66
C THR A 133 -20.19 15.82 -27.12
N HIS A 134 -20.72 16.72 -27.97
CA HIS A 134 -21.94 16.42 -28.72
C HIS A 134 -21.68 15.44 -29.86
N GLY A 135 -21.92 14.15 -29.59
CA GLY A 135 -21.93 13.07 -30.56
C GLY A 135 -22.82 11.92 -30.07
N ASP A 136 -24.12 12.10 -30.30
CA ASP A 136 -25.26 11.17 -30.40
C ASP A 136 -25.48 10.04 -29.36
N GLY A 137 -26.74 9.89 -28.95
CA GLY A 137 -27.16 9.24 -27.71
C GLY A 137 -27.42 7.74 -27.73
N SER A 138 -27.54 7.15 -26.52
CA SER A 138 -28.67 6.30 -26.08
C SER A 138 -28.48 5.81 -24.63
N ASP A 139 -29.61 5.61 -23.95
CA ASP A 139 -29.80 5.31 -22.52
C ASP A 139 -29.42 3.88 -22.06
N SER A 140 -28.76 3.78 -20.89
CA SER A 140 -28.80 2.78 -19.77
C SER A 140 -28.78 1.23 -20.01
N PRO A 141 -28.37 0.35 -19.05
CA PRO A 141 -27.69 0.51 -17.76
C PRO A 141 -26.32 -0.23 -17.68
N GLY A 142 -25.62 -0.09 -16.54
CA GLY A 142 -24.19 -0.33 -16.37
C GLY A 142 -23.62 -1.74 -16.58
N ARG A 143 -22.28 -1.74 -16.66
CA ARG A 143 -21.29 -2.84 -16.41
C ARG A 143 -20.34 -3.23 -17.55
N ARG A 144 -20.39 -2.63 -18.74
CA ARG A 144 -19.31 -2.81 -19.76
C ARG A 144 -18.83 -1.53 -20.46
N HIS A 145 -19.60 -0.45 -20.41
CA HIS A 145 -19.30 0.77 -21.17
C HIS A 145 -18.22 1.67 -20.55
N ASN A 146 -17.66 1.32 -19.39
CA ASN A 146 -16.74 2.22 -18.70
C ASN A 146 -15.26 2.02 -19.10
N ASP A 147 -14.87 0.82 -19.54
CA ASP A 147 -13.46 0.55 -19.87
C ASP A 147 -13.03 1.23 -21.18
N THR A 148 -13.89 1.20 -22.21
CA THR A 148 -13.61 1.89 -23.47
C THR A 148 -13.56 3.41 -23.30
N LEU A 149 -14.35 3.96 -22.36
CA LEU A 149 -14.28 5.37 -21.99
C LEU A 149 -12.97 5.63 -21.24
N GLY A 150 -12.68 4.92 -20.16
CA GLY A 150 -11.43 5.01 -19.40
C GLY A 150 -10.19 4.92 -20.29
N ALA A 151 -10.13 3.95 -21.19
CA ALA A 151 -9.03 3.77 -22.15
C ALA A 151 -8.82 5.00 -23.05
N ARG A 152 -9.89 5.68 -23.48
CA ARG A 152 -9.80 6.92 -24.29
C ARG A 152 -9.28 8.10 -23.47
N TRP A 153 -9.67 8.19 -22.20
CA TRP A 153 -9.17 9.20 -21.27
C TRP A 153 -7.67 9.00 -20.99
N PHE A 154 -7.28 7.76 -20.70
CA PHE A 154 -5.88 7.43 -20.43
C PHE A 154 -5.00 7.53 -21.68
N ALA A 155 -5.51 7.20 -22.88
CA ALA A 155 -4.77 7.34 -24.14
C ALA A 155 -4.54 8.80 -24.60
N SER A 156 -5.28 9.76 -24.04
CA SER A 156 -5.19 11.18 -24.44
C SER A 156 -3.88 11.81 -23.95
N SER A 157 -2.92 12.03 -24.86
CA SER A 157 -1.56 12.50 -24.55
C SER A 157 -1.47 13.96 -24.04
N TRP A 158 -2.55 14.74 -24.16
CA TRP A 158 -2.59 16.15 -23.74
C TRP A 158 -2.93 16.35 -22.24
N VAL A 159 -3.29 15.26 -21.54
CA VAL A 159 -3.68 15.27 -20.13
C VAL A 159 -2.68 14.45 -19.31
N PRO A 160 -2.06 14.99 -18.23
CA PRO A 160 -1.21 14.22 -17.33
C PRO A 160 -1.94 12.99 -16.79
N LEU A 161 -1.23 11.86 -16.64
CA LEU A 161 -1.86 10.60 -16.23
C LEU A 161 -2.52 10.72 -14.85
N ASP A 162 -1.88 11.44 -13.93
CA ASP A 162 -2.42 11.75 -12.60
C ASP A 162 -3.78 12.44 -12.66
N PHE A 163 -3.94 13.40 -13.56
CA PHE A 163 -5.21 14.09 -13.76
C PHE A 163 -6.28 13.14 -14.33
N ALA A 164 -5.92 12.30 -15.31
CA ALA A 164 -6.85 11.33 -15.88
C ALA A 164 -7.32 10.32 -14.83
N ILE A 165 -6.42 9.86 -13.97
CA ILE A 165 -6.70 8.93 -12.86
C ILE A 165 -7.69 9.56 -11.87
N HIS A 166 -7.47 10.82 -11.46
CA HIS A 166 -8.39 11.53 -10.57
C HIS A 166 -9.75 11.84 -11.21
N ALA A 167 -9.78 12.18 -12.51
CA ALA A 167 -11.01 12.41 -13.24
C ALA A 167 -11.87 11.14 -13.36
N VAL A 168 -11.26 9.99 -13.64
CA VAL A 168 -11.95 8.69 -13.69
C VAL A 168 -12.48 8.30 -12.30
N HIS A 169 -11.73 8.55 -11.23
CA HIS A 169 -12.22 8.36 -9.86
C HIS A 169 -13.42 9.25 -9.51
N ALA A 170 -13.36 10.55 -9.88
CA ALA A 170 -14.45 11.51 -9.64
C ALA A 170 -15.75 11.13 -10.37
N LEU A 171 -15.66 10.41 -11.49
CA LEU A 171 -16.79 9.83 -12.21
C LEU A 171 -17.38 8.57 -11.55
N GLY A 172 -16.85 8.16 -10.38
CA GLY A 172 -17.35 7.03 -9.60
C GLY A 172 -16.93 5.67 -10.16
N VAL A 173 -15.90 5.63 -11.01
CA VAL A 173 -15.33 4.38 -11.53
C VAL A 173 -14.56 3.69 -10.40
N ARG A 174 -14.97 2.48 -10.03
CA ARG A 174 -14.32 1.67 -8.98
C ARG A 174 -13.47 0.52 -9.51
N GLN A 175 -13.57 0.27 -10.81
CA GLN A 175 -12.87 -0.81 -11.49
C GLN A 175 -12.59 -0.37 -12.93
N ILE A 176 -11.34 -0.47 -13.37
CA ILE A 176 -10.94 -0.34 -14.77
C ILE A 176 -10.79 -1.73 -15.38
N GLY A 177 -10.93 -1.81 -16.71
CA GLY A 177 -10.72 -3.06 -17.45
C GLY A 177 -9.38 -3.10 -18.15
N PRO A 178 -9.13 -4.15 -18.95
CA PRO A 178 -7.84 -4.41 -19.55
C PRO A 178 -7.40 -3.34 -20.56
N LEU A 179 -8.33 -2.68 -21.27
CA LEU A 179 -7.99 -1.66 -22.26
C LEU A 179 -7.53 -0.36 -21.59
N SER A 180 -8.18 0.03 -20.49
CA SER A 180 -7.72 1.16 -19.66
C SER A 180 -6.34 0.89 -19.10
N LEU A 181 -6.11 -0.31 -18.57
CA LEU A 181 -4.81 -0.68 -18.02
C LEU A 181 -3.72 -0.71 -19.10
N GLN A 182 -4.01 -1.26 -20.28
CA GLN A 182 -3.10 -1.24 -21.43
C GLN A 182 -2.73 0.20 -21.82
N SER A 183 -3.71 1.11 -21.87
CA SER A 183 -3.46 2.51 -22.26
C SER A 183 -2.61 3.27 -21.23
N ILE A 184 -2.72 2.93 -19.94
CA ILE A 184 -1.83 3.44 -18.89
C ILE A 184 -0.41 2.91 -19.10
N ALA A 185 -0.27 1.61 -19.31
CA ALA A 185 1.03 0.97 -19.48
C ALA A 185 1.73 1.39 -20.80
N LEU A 186 0.99 1.69 -21.87
CA LEU A 186 1.55 2.23 -23.11
C LEU A 186 2.15 3.63 -22.94
N ARG A 187 1.65 4.43 -21.98
CA ARG A 187 2.20 5.76 -21.68
C ARG A 187 3.46 5.71 -20.82
N GLU A 188 3.55 4.70 -19.97
CA GLU A 188 4.70 4.48 -19.10
C GLU A 188 5.19 3.02 -19.22
N PRO A 189 5.81 2.62 -20.34
CA PRO A 189 6.06 1.21 -20.68
C PRO A 189 7.19 0.53 -19.86
N ILE A 190 7.67 1.20 -18.82
CA ILE A 190 8.76 0.72 -17.97
C ILE A 190 8.13 0.01 -16.77
N ALA A 191 8.56 -1.22 -16.49
CA ALA A 191 7.97 -2.12 -15.49
C ALA A 191 7.73 -1.45 -14.12
N HIS A 192 8.75 -0.81 -13.53
CA HIS A 192 8.62 -0.13 -12.24
C HIS A 192 7.61 1.03 -12.25
N ARG A 193 7.43 1.72 -13.40
CA ARG A 193 6.45 2.81 -13.54
C ARG A 193 5.05 2.26 -13.68
N VAL A 194 4.87 1.17 -14.43
CA VAL A 194 3.58 0.46 -14.52
C VAL A 194 3.14 -0.01 -13.12
N VAL A 195 4.03 -0.61 -12.34
CA VAL A 195 3.75 -1.00 -10.94
C VAL A 195 3.34 0.22 -10.12
N ALA A 196 4.07 1.34 -10.20
CA ALA A 196 3.73 2.56 -9.49
C ALA A 196 2.33 3.10 -9.86
N ARG A 197 1.92 3.00 -11.13
CA ARG A 197 0.58 3.41 -11.58
C ARG A 197 -0.53 2.45 -11.15
N ILE A 198 -0.28 1.14 -11.16
CA ILE A 198 -1.21 0.15 -10.60
C ILE A 198 -1.42 0.42 -9.11
N GLU A 199 -0.34 0.71 -8.38
CA GLU A 199 -0.41 1.09 -6.97
C GLU A 199 -1.14 2.41 -6.74
N GLN A 200 -0.97 3.40 -7.62
CA GLN A 200 -1.73 4.64 -7.57
C GLN A 200 -3.22 4.43 -7.75
N LEU A 201 -3.64 3.60 -8.71
CA LEU A 201 -5.04 3.24 -8.91
C LEU A 201 -5.62 2.53 -7.69
N ARG A 202 -4.86 1.59 -7.11
CA ARG A 202 -5.23 0.90 -5.88
C ARG A 202 -5.41 1.87 -4.71
N LYS A 203 -4.51 2.85 -4.57
CA LYS A 203 -4.58 3.88 -3.51
C LYS A 203 -5.88 4.69 -3.52
N ILE A 204 -6.50 4.86 -4.69
CA ILE A 204 -7.76 5.59 -4.86
C ILE A 204 -8.97 4.67 -5.06
N ASN A 205 -8.89 3.40 -4.65
CA ASN A 205 -9.98 2.41 -4.77
C ASN A 205 -10.44 2.14 -6.22
N ILE A 206 -9.52 2.24 -7.19
CA ILE A 206 -9.76 1.73 -8.54
C ILE A 206 -9.05 0.38 -8.67
N ASP A 207 -9.85 -0.68 -8.77
CA ASP A 207 -9.34 -2.02 -9.05
C ASP A 207 -9.01 -2.16 -10.55
N ILE A 208 -7.93 -2.88 -10.89
CA ILE A 208 -7.56 -3.21 -12.26
C ILE A 208 -8.38 -4.39 -12.84
N GLY A 209 -9.19 -5.02 -11.98
CA GLY A 209 -10.00 -6.18 -12.33
C GLY A 209 -9.21 -7.47 -12.55
N HIS A 210 -9.93 -8.54 -12.88
CA HIS A 210 -9.40 -9.91 -12.87
C HIS A 210 -9.31 -10.54 -14.27
N SER A 211 -9.18 -9.73 -15.32
CA SER A 211 -8.95 -10.32 -16.66
C SER A 211 -7.52 -10.86 -16.75
N ALA A 212 -7.36 -12.00 -17.42
CA ALA A 212 -6.07 -12.65 -17.60
C ALA A 212 -5.03 -11.70 -18.22
N TYR A 213 -5.46 -10.79 -19.10
CA TYR A 213 -4.59 -9.74 -19.64
C TYR A 213 -4.04 -8.81 -18.54
N SER A 214 -4.91 -8.32 -17.65
CA SER A 214 -4.51 -7.39 -16.58
C SER A 214 -3.56 -8.05 -15.58
N GLN A 215 -3.79 -9.34 -15.31
CA GLN A 215 -2.97 -10.17 -14.44
C GLN A 215 -1.57 -10.40 -15.02
N VAL A 216 -1.49 -10.78 -16.30
CA VAL A 216 -0.22 -10.96 -17.01
C VAL A 216 0.58 -9.64 -17.05
N LEU A 217 -0.09 -8.53 -17.36
CA LEU A 217 0.54 -7.21 -17.42
C LEU A 217 1.13 -6.82 -16.06
N LYS A 218 0.37 -7.01 -14.98
CA LYS A 218 0.83 -6.77 -13.61
C LYS A 218 2.07 -7.61 -13.29
N ARG A 219 2.06 -8.91 -13.60
CA ARG A 219 3.20 -9.79 -13.25
C ARG A 219 4.46 -9.52 -14.04
N PHE A 220 4.37 -9.23 -15.34
CA PHE A 220 5.56 -8.80 -16.09
C PHE A 220 6.12 -7.47 -15.57
N ALA A 221 5.26 -6.59 -15.06
CA ALA A 221 5.71 -5.36 -14.41
C ALA A 221 6.36 -5.63 -13.03
N GLU A 222 5.79 -6.52 -12.21
CA GLU A 222 6.33 -6.88 -10.88
C GLU A 222 7.67 -7.65 -10.97
N ASN A 223 7.84 -8.49 -11.99
CA ASN A 223 9.08 -9.23 -12.23
C ASN A 223 10.19 -8.38 -12.89
N GLU A 224 9.92 -7.09 -13.15
CA GLU A 224 10.82 -6.19 -13.90
C GLU A 224 11.18 -6.67 -15.32
N ASP A 225 10.35 -7.54 -15.90
CA ASP A 225 10.53 -8.14 -17.23
C ASP A 225 10.14 -7.16 -18.35
N ASN A 226 10.92 -6.08 -18.51
CA ASN A 226 10.66 -5.01 -19.48
C ASN A 226 10.53 -5.53 -20.93
N GLU A 227 11.24 -6.61 -21.29
CA GLU A 227 11.17 -7.19 -22.63
C GLU A 227 9.80 -7.85 -22.90
N LEU A 228 9.31 -8.68 -21.98
CA LEU A 228 8.02 -9.34 -22.09
C LEU A 228 6.86 -8.36 -21.93
N LEU A 229 7.01 -7.38 -21.06
CA LEU A 229 6.05 -6.28 -20.91
C LEU A 229 5.91 -5.49 -22.21
N HIS A 230 7.03 -5.13 -22.84
CA HIS A 230 7.01 -4.44 -24.13
C HIS A 230 6.36 -5.31 -25.22
N GLU A 231 6.65 -6.62 -25.27
CA GLU A 231 6.02 -7.55 -26.21
C GLU A 231 4.51 -7.70 -25.98
N LEU A 232 4.07 -7.72 -24.72
CA LEU A 232 2.65 -7.77 -24.34
C LEU A 232 1.90 -6.49 -24.77
N LEU A 233 2.49 -5.32 -24.60
CA LEU A 233 1.84 -4.04 -24.91
C LEU A 233 1.68 -3.82 -26.43
N HIS A 234 2.57 -4.37 -27.23
CA HIS A 234 2.60 -4.23 -28.69
C HIS A 234 2.12 -5.49 -29.44
N THR A 235 1.47 -6.42 -28.73
CA THR A 235 0.88 -7.60 -29.36
C THR A 235 -0.38 -7.23 -30.14
N ASP A 236 -0.59 -7.89 -31.28
CA ASP A 236 -1.84 -7.78 -32.05
C ASP A 236 -2.98 -8.60 -31.41
N ILE A 237 -2.70 -9.33 -30.32
CA ILE A 237 -3.69 -10.11 -29.58
C ILE A 237 -4.55 -9.17 -28.73
N HIS A 238 -5.84 -9.09 -29.04
CA HIS A 238 -6.78 -8.29 -28.27
C HIS A 238 -6.88 -8.78 -26.81
N PRO A 239 -6.94 -7.90 -25.80
CA PRO A 239 -6.95 -8.30 -24.38
C PRO A 239 -8.03 -9.33 -23.99
N ASP A 240 -9.21 -9.27 -24.59
CA ASP A 240 -10.29 -10.25 -24.33
C ASP A 240 -9.92 -11.69 -24.72
N VAL A 241 -8.99 -11.87 -25.65
CA VAL A 241 -8.52 -13.20 -26.08
C VAL A 241 -7.74 -13.90 -24.96
N PHE A 242 -7.19 -13.14 -24.02
CA PHE A 242 -6.43 -13.69 -22.91
C PHE A 242 -7.30 -14.48 -21.92
N ASP A 243 -8.59 -14.18 -21.87
CA ASP A 243 -9.58 -14.89 -21.06
C ASP A 243 -10.09 -16.19 -21.75
N ASP A 244 -9.56 -16.53 -22.93
CA ASP A 244 -9.89 -17.75 -23.70
C ASP A 244 -8.64 -18.64 -23.86
N PRO A 245 -8.35 -19.52 -22.87
CA PRO A 245 -7.20 -20.44 -22.92
C PRO A 245 -7.11 -21.32 -24.17
N PRO A 246 -8.21 -21.93 -24.70
CA PRO A 246 -8.11 -22.69 -25.94
C PRO A 246 -7.78 -21.82 -27.16
N MET A 247 -8.26 -20.57 -27.21
CA MET A 247 -7.87 -19.64 -28.27
C MET A 247 -6.39 -19.26 -28.17
N LEU A 248 -5.88 -18.94 -26.97
CA LEU A 248 -4.44 -18.68 -26.77
C LEU A 248 -3.56 -19.87 -27.16
N ALA A 249 -3.99 -21.11 -26.84
CA ALA A 249 -3.28 -22.32 -27.24
C ALA A 249 -3.24 -22.47 -28.77
N SER A 250 -4.35 -22.20 -29.46
CA SER A 250 -4.41 -22.22 -30.93
C SER A 250 -3.48 -21.17 -31.57
N ILE A 251 -3.46 -19.94 -31.03
CA ILE A 251 -2.58 -18.87 -31.51
C ILE A 251 -1.11 -19.24 -31.27
N ARG A 252 -0.78 -19.83 -30.11
CA ARG A 252 0.58 -20.28 -29.78
C ARG A 252 1.08 -21.35 -30.74
N ASP A 253 0.24 -22.33 -31.03
CA ASP A 253 0.59 -23.45 -31.91
C ASP A 253 0.72 -22.99 -33.37
N LYS A 254 -0.07 -21.99 -33.79
CA LYS A 254 0.06 -21.33 -35.08
C LYS A 254 1.34 -20.50 -35.17
N ALA A 255 1.64 -19.70 -34.14
CA ALA A 255 2.88 -18.92 -34.05
C ALA A 255 4.13 -19.79 -34.11
N LEU A 256 4.10 -20.99 -33.51
CA LEU A 256 5.18 -21.98 -33.61
C LEU A 256 5.37 -22.48 -35.04
N LYS A 257 4.29 -22.77 -35.76
CA LYS A 257 4.33 -23.26 -37.14
C LYS A 257 4.78 -22.20 -38.14
N GLU A 258 4.44 -20.94 -37.89
CA GLU A 258 4.78 -19.79 -38.74
C GLU A 258 6.14 -19.17 -38.42
N GLY A 259 6.86 -19.69 -37.40
CA GLY A 259 8.18 -19.19 -37.00
C GLY A 259 8.13 -17.83 -36.27
N ALA A 260 6.97 -17.43 -35.76
CA ALA A 260 6.77 -16.20 -35.01
C ALA A 260 7.25 -16.37 -33.55
N TRP A 261 8.57 -16.47 -33.37
CA TRP A 261 9.20 -16.81 -32.09
C TRP A 261 8.88 -15.86 -30.94
N LYS A 262 8.73 -14.55 -31.21
CA LYS A 262 8.38 -13.55 -30.18
C LYS A 262 6.99 -13.81 -29.60
N THR A 263 5.99 -13.94 -30.46
CA THR A 263 4.61 -14.25 -30.06
C THR A 263 4.52 -15.60 -29.37
N HIS A 264 5.28 -16.60 -29.84
CA HIS A 264 5.34 -17.90 -29.19
C HIS A 264 5.95 -17.82 -27.78
N ARG A 265 7.07 -17.11 -27.60
CA ARG A 265 7.73 -16.88 -26.31
C ARG A 265 6.81 -16.17 -25.33
N LEU A 266 6.15 -15.09 -25.77
CA LEU A 266 5.16 -14.35 -24.99
C LEU A 266 4.04 -15.28 -24.49
N LEU A 267 3.44 -16.08 -25.37
CA LEU A 267 2.35 -17.00 -25.03
C LEU A 267 2.74 -18.16 -24.12
N VAL A 268 4.03 -18.53 -24.09
CA VAL A 268 4.55 -19.49 -23.11
C VAL A 268 4.77 -18.81 -21.75
N ALA A 269 5.34 -17.60 -21.73
CA ALA A 269 5.60 -16.83 -20.52
C ALA A 269 4.32 -16.38 -19.78
N ILE A 270 3.19 -16.28 -20.50
CA ILE A 270 1.87 -15.95 -19.95
C ILE A 270 1.30 -17.06 -19.05
N GLN A 271 1.62 -18.34 -19.32
CA GLN A 271 0.94 -19.47 -18.67
C GLN A 271 1.16 -19.56 -17.15
N PRO A 272 2.39 -19.38 -16.62
CA PRO A 272 2.61 -19.35 -15.19
C PRO A 272 1.86 -18.21 -14.48
N ALA A 273 1.79 -17.03 -15.10
CA ALA A 273 1.13 -15.86 -14.52
C ALA A 273 -0.37 -16.06 -14.30
N ILE A 274 -1.05 -16.71 -15.26
CA ILE A 274 -2.48 -17.03 -15.15
C ILE A 274 -2.73 -18.12 -14.08
N VAL A 275 -1.83 -19.11 -13.96
CA VAL A 275 -1.98 -20.22 -13.02
C VAL A 275 -1.75 -19.78 -11.58
N GLU A 276 -0.74 -18.96 -11.30
CA GLU A 276 -0.38 -18.56 -9.94
C GLU A 276 -1.47 -17.69 -9.27
N GLU A 277 -2.02 -16.70 -9.98
CA GLU A 277 -3.12 -15.87 -9.44
C GLU A 277 -4.43 -16.66 -9.28
N SER A 278 -4.64 -17.69 -10.10
CA SER A 278 -5.74 -18.64 -9.89
C SER A 278 -5.60 -19.43 -8.59
N VAL A 279 -4.37 -19.74 -8.16
CA VAL A 279 -4.10 -20.43 -6.89
C VAL A 279 -4.34 -19.50 -5.71
N ASP A 280 -3.89 -18.23 -5.77
CA ASP A 280 -4.16 -17.23 -4.74
C ASP A 280 -5.67 -17.04 -4.54
N LEU A 281 -6.40 -16.80 -5.64
CA LEU A 281 -7.85 -16.61 -5.61
C LEU A 281 -8.56 -17.85 -5.04
N THR A 282 -8.22 -19.04 -5.54
CA THR A 282 -8.87 -20.28 -5.11
C THR A 282 -8.58 -20.58 -3.65
N SER A 283 -7.33 -20.38 -3.19
CA SER A 283 -6.95 -20.59 -1.79
C SER A 283 -7.67 -19.62 -0.85
N ASN A 284 -7.80 -18.35 -1.23
CA ASN A 284 -8.55 -17.36 -0.48
C ASN A 284 -10.04 -17.70 -0.39
N LEU A 285 -10.67 -18.14 -1.49
CA LEU A 285 -12.07 -18.56 -1.50
C LEU A 285 -12.29 -19.81 -0.63
N LEU A 286 -11.43 -20.82 -0.76
CA LEU A 286 -11.48 -22.04 0.06
C LEU A 286 -11.33 -21.71 1.54
N LEU A 287 -10.42 -20.79 1.89
CA LEU A 287 -10.22 -20.35 3.26
C LEU A 287 -11.48 -19.66 3.83
N GLN A 288 -12.12 -18.78 3.06
CA GLN A 288 -13.38 -18.14 3.46
C GLN A 288 -14.49 -19.18 3.67
N GLU A 289 -14.62 -20.16 2.79
CA GLU A 289 -15.59 -21.25 2.91
C GLU A 289 -15.32 -22.12 4.15
N SER A 290 -14.08 -22.57 4.37
CA SER A 290 -13.71 -23.37 5.53
C SER A 290 -14.00 -22.64 6.85
N VAL A 291 -13.75 -21.33 6.92
CA VAL A 291 -14.09 -20.50 8.08
C VAL A 291 -15.61 -20.42 8.26
N LYS A 292 -16.35 -20.16 7.17
CA LYS A 292 -17.82 -20.03 7.19
C LYS A 292 -18.52 -21.30 7.67
N TYR A 293 -18.02 -22.48 7.29
CA TYR A 293 -18.57 -23.77 7.72
C TYR A 293 -18.01 -24.28 9.06
N GLY A 294 -17.21 -23.47 9.77
CA GLY A 294 -16.67 -23.83 11.08
C GLY A 294 -15.58 -24.90 11.05
N GLN A 295 -14.97 -25.15 9.88
CA GLN A 295 -13.91 -26.14 9.68
C GLN A 295 -12.54 -25.59 10.10
N SER A 296 -12.42 -25.14 11.36
CA SER A 296 -11.25 -24.39 11.85
C SER A 296 -9.92 -25.12 11.70
N ARG A 297 -9.90 -26.46 11.81
CA ARG A 297 -8.67 -27.25 11.61
C ARG A 297 -8.16 -27.18 10.17
N GLN A 298 -9.07 -27.24 9.20
CA GLN A 298 -8.73 -27.17 7.77
C GLN A 298 -8.31 -25.76 7.38
N ALA A 299 -9.03 -24.74 7.86
CA ALA A 299 -8.69 -23.34 7.63
C ALA A 299 -7.32 -22.96 8.21
N LEU A 300 -6.98 -23.42 9.42
CA LEU A 300 -5.67 -23.17 10.02
C LEU A 300 -4.54 -23.90 9.26
N ALA A 301 -4.78 -25.14 8.82
CA ALA A 301 -3.81 -25.86 7.99
C ALA A 301 -3.59 -25.15 6.65
N LEU A 302 -4.66 -24.68 6.00
CA LEU A 302 -4.57 -23.92 4.77
C LEU A 302 -3.81 -22.59 4.95
N LEU A 303 -4.01 -21.88 6.07
CA LEU A 303 -3.21 -20.69 6.39
C LEU A 303 -1.72 -21.01 6.55
N ASP A 304 -1.39 -22.13 7.20
CA ASP A 304 -0.01 -22.59 7.33
C ASP A 304 0.58 -22.99 5.96
N ASP A 305 -0.18 -23.68 5.11
CA ASP A 305 0.21 -24.04 3.74
C ASP A 305 0.45 -22.78 2.89
N MET A 306 -0.49 -21.82 2.91
CA MET A 306 -0.38 -20.55 2.21
C MET A 306 0.88 -19.80 2.63
N ARG A 307 1.21 -19.79 3.93
CA ARG A 307 2.48 -19.21 4.43
C ARG A 307 3.70 -19.94 3.87
N THR A 308 3.70 -21.28 3.86
CA THR A 308 4.85 -22.06 3.36
C THR A 308 5.06 -21.92 1.86
N MET A 309 3.98 -21.75 1.11
CA MET A 309 3.98 -21.59 -0.35
C MET A 309 4.10 -20.13 -0.79
N ASN A 310 4.17 -19.18 0.15
CA ASN A 310 4.17 -17.74 -0.11
C ASN A 310 2.95 -17.25 -0.93
N ILE A 311 1.79 -17.88 -0.71
CA ILE A 311 0.50 -17.52 -1.28
C ILE A 311 -0.08 -16.37 -0.46
N ASP A 312 -0.47 -15.28 -1.12
CA ASP A 312 -0.95 -14.10 -0.39
C ASP A 312 -2.36 -14.31 0.20
N VAL A 313 -2.54 -13.87 1.44
CA VAL A 313 -3.87 -13.80 2.07
C VAL A 313 -4.44 -12.40 1.84
N SER A 314 -5.50 -12.34 1.04
CA SER A 314 -6.16 -11.08 0.71
C SER A 314 -6.82 -10.44 1.94
N MET A 315 -6.90 -9.10 1.94
CA MET A 315 -7.50 -8.33 3.04
C MET A 315 -8.98 -8.67 3.25
N SER A 316 -9.72 -9.00 2.18
CA SER A 316 -11.12 -9.44 2.29
C SER A 316 -11.25 -10.76 3.06
N THR A 317 -10.33 -11.71 2.84
CA THR A 317 -10.27 -12.97 3.61
C THR A 317 -9.89 -12.72 5.07
N VAL A 318 -8.92 -11.83 5.34
CA VAL A 318 -8.58 -11.42 6.72
C VAL A 318 -9.79 -10.83 7.43
N GLN A 319 -10.50 -9.90 6.78
CA GLN A 319 -11.74 -9.32 7.32
C GLN A 319 -12.81 -10.38 7.57
N HIS A 320 -12.98 -11.35 6.67
CA HIS A 320 -13.92 -12.46 6.85
C HIS A 320 -13.55 -13.32 8.07
N ILE A 321 -12.26 -13.60 8.30
CA ILE A 321 -11.78 -14.31 9.50
C ILE A 321 -12.06 -13.49 10.76
N CYS A 322 -11.72 -12.20 10.75
CA CYS A 322 -11.96 -11.30 11.88
C CYS A 322 -13.45 -11.26 12.24
N TRP A 323 -14.32 -11.07 11.26
CA TRP A 323 -15.76 -11.02 11.45
C TRP A 323 -16.36 -12.35 11.93
N SER A 324 -15.91 -13.48 11.36
CA SER A 324 -16.46 -14.80 11.67
C SER A 324 -15.99 -15.39 12.99
N ILE A 325 -14.79 -15.01 13.45
CA ILE A 325 -14.17 -15.61 14.64
C ILE A 325 -13.96 -14.58 15.75
N LEU A 326 -13.32 -13.44 15.44
CA LEU A 326 -12.83 -12.50 16.46
C LEU A 326 -13.88 -11.49 16.94
N ASP A 327 -14.81 -11.10 16.07
CA ASP A 327 -15.91 -10.19 16.43
C ASP A 327 -16.93 -10.88 17.33
N ILE A 328 -17.18 -12.18 17.10
CA ILE A 328 -18.10 -13.00 17.89
C ILE A 328 -17.57 -13.22 19.32
N LEU A 329 -16.25 -13.13 19.54
CA LEU A 329 -15.69 -13.25 20.88
C LEU A 329 -16.18 -12.11 21.79
N PRO A 330 -16.83 -12.44 22.93
CA PRO A 330 -17.27 -11.43 23.88
C PRO A 330 -16.06 -10.83 24.61
N TRP A 331 -16.11 -9.54 24.90
CA TRP A 331 -15.08 -8.85 25.69
C TRP A 331 -14.88 -9.49 27.07
N ASN A 332 -15.98 -9.89 27.71
CA ASN A 332 -15.99 -10.46 29.04
C ASN A 332 -16.63 -11.87 29.03
N PRO A 333 -15.91 -12.90 28.55
CA PRO A 333 -16.48 -14.24 28.40
C PRO A 333 -16.83 -14.85 29.75
N LYS A 334 -17.96 -15.56 29.86
CA LYS A 334 -18.22 -16.44 31.00
C LYS A 334 -17.19 -17.59 30.97
N THR A 335 -16.75 -18.05 32.14
CA THR A 335 -15.79 -19.15 32.26
C THR A 335 -16.47 -20.49 31.96
N THR A 336 -16.73 -20.75 30.68
CA THR A 336 -17.33 -21.99 30.16
C THR A 336 -16.37 -22.66 29.19
N ALA A 337 -16.50 -23.99 29.03
CA ALA A 337 -15.66 -24.76 28.10
C ALA A 337 -15.78 -24.27 26.64
N VAL A 338 -17.00 -23.90 26.22
CA VAL A 338 -17.26 -23.37 24.87
C VAL A 338 -16.50 -22.05 24.62
N ASN A 339 -16.50 -21.15 25.60
CA ASN A 339 -15.77 -19.88 25.46
C ASN A 339 -14.25 -20.08 25.51
N GLN A 340 -13.78 -21.11 26.23
CA GLN A 340 -12.37 -21.47 26.25
C GLN A 340 -11.91 -22.04 24.90
N GLU A 341 -12.73 -22.87 24.26
CA GLU A 341 -12.44 -23.40 22.92
C GLU A 341 -12.46 -22.30 21.84
N ALA A 342 -13.44 -21.39 21.91
CA ALA A 342 -13.48 -20.21 21.06
C ALA A 342 -12.25 -19.31 21.24
N LEU A 343 -11.79 -19.10 22.48
CA LEU A 343 -10.57 -18.36 22.78
C LEU A 343 -9.33 -19.02 22.18
N ASN A 344 -9.18 -20.34 22.34
CA ASN A 344 -8.06 -21.08 21.74
C ASN A 344 -8.05 -20.97 20.21
N THR A 345 -9.23 -21.05 19.60
CA THR A 345 -9.38 -20.90 18.15
C THR A 345 -8.98 -19.49 17.71
N ALA A 346 -9.43 -18.45 18.43
CA ALA A 346 -9.06 -17.06 18.15
C ALA A 346 -7.56 -16.80 18.30
N ILE A 347 -6.91 -17.31 19.36
CA ILE A 347 -5.46 -17.24 19.55
C ILE A 347 -4.74 -17.87 18.36
N ALA A 348 -5.18 -19.05 17.92
CA ALA A 348 -4.56 -19.74 16.79
C ALA A 348 -4.62 -18.90 15.51
N TYR A 349 -5.79 -18.39 15.13
CA TYR A 349 -5.93 -17.54 13.94
C TYR A 349 -5.10 -16.27 14.02
N LEU A 350 -5.15 -15.55 15.15
CA LEU A 350 -4.42 -14.29 15.31
C LEU A 350 -2.91 -14.46 15.25
N THR A 351 -2.41 -15.56 15.80
CA THR A 351 -0.98 -15.91 15.70
C THR A 351 -0.59 -16.24 14.25
N ARG A 352 -1.44 -16.93 13.47
CA ARG A 352 -1.14 -17.19 12.04
C ARG A 352 -1.17 -15.92 11.21
N LEU A 353 -2.16 -15.06 11.43
CA LEU A 353 -2.29 -13.78 10.71
C LEU A 353 -1.09 -12.87 10.96
N THR A 354 -0.58 -12.81 12.19
CA THR A 354 0.64 -12.04 12.50
C THR A 354 1.90 -12.64 11.89
N LEU A 355 2.02 -13.97 11.86
CA LEU A 355 3.13 -14.64 11.16
C LEU A 355 3.10 -14.43 9.64
N LEU A 356 1.92 -14.23 9.07
CA LEU A 356 1.70 -13.80 7.68
C LEU A 356 1.89 -12.28 7.48
N LYS A 357 2.36 -11.56 8.50
CA LYS A 357 2.56 -10.11 8.51
C LYS A 357 1.29 -9.29 8.21
N LYS A 358 0.09 -9.86 8.41
CA LYS A 358 -1.16 -9.15 8.15
C LYS A 358 -1.52 -8.24 9.33
N PRO A 359 -1.87 -6.96 9.08
CA PRO A 359 -2.19 -6.03 10.16
C PRO A 359 -3.49 -6.44 10.86
N VAL A 360 -3.41 -6.65 12.17
CA VAL A 360 -4.53 -7.01 13.03
C VAL A 360 -4.87 -5.82 13.93
N HIS A 361 -6.17 -5.56 14.11
CA HIS A 361 -6.65 -4.55 15.06
C HIS A 361 -6.31 -4.90 16.52
N SER A 362 -5.73 -3.95 17.24
CA SER A 362 -5.23 -4.06 18.63
C SER A 362 -6.31 -4.50 19.61
N HIS A 363 -7.57 -4.15 19.34
CA HIS A 363 -8.71 -4.56 20.16
C HIS A 363 -8.84 -6.08 20.29
N TYR A 364 -8.49 -6.86 19.26
CA TYR A 364 -8.57 -8.32 19.33
C TYR A 364 -7.51 -8.91 20.25
N TRP A 365 -6.30 -8.35 20.24
CA TRP A 365 -5.25 -8.70 21.19
C TRP A 365 -5.67 -8.41 22.63
N GLN A 366 -6.28 -7.24 22.87
CA GLN A 366 -6.81 -6.89 24.19
C GLN A 366 -7.87 -7.89 24.69
N LYS A 367 -8.80 -8.32 23.82
CA LYS A 367 -9.81 -9.36 24.16
C LYS A 367 -9.14 -10.66 24.60
N ILE A 368 -8.11 -11.10 23.88
CA ILE A 368 -7.38 -12.34 24.19
C ILE A 368 -6.63 -12.22 25.51
N ILE A 369 -5.87 -11.15 25.70
CA ILE A 369 -5.09 -10.88 26.92
C ILE A 369 -6.02 -10.88 28.13
N PHE A 370 -7.15 -10.16 28.04
CA PHE A 370 -8.17 -10.13 29.09
C PHE A 370 -8.78 -11.53 29.33
N GLY A 371 -9.12 -12.25 28.26
CA GLY A 371 -9.64 -13.60 28.31
C GLY A 371 -8.71 -14.56 29.05
N LEU A 372 -7.46 -14.65 28.63
CA LEU A 372 -6.44 -15.51 29.25
C LEU A 372 -6.25 -15.22 30.74
N GLY A 373 -6.19 -13.94 31.12
CA GLY A 373 -6.14 -13.53 32.52
C GLY A 373 -7.38 -13.96 33.31
N LYS A 374 -8.57 -13.85 32.72
CA LYS A 374 -9.84 -14.27 33.34
C LYS A 374 -9.94 -15.78 33.52
N PHE A 375 -9.45 -16.57 32.56
CA PHE A 375 -9.39 -18.03 32.66
C PHE A 375 -8.24 -18.52 33.56
N GLY A 376 -7.40 -17.63 34.10
CA GLY A 376 -6.29 -17.98 35.00
C GLY A 376 -5.09 -18.60 34.29
N ARG A 377 -4.98 -18.45 32.96
CA ARG A 377 -3.91 -19.01 32.13
C ARG A 377 -2.74 -18.04 32.03
N ILE A 378 -2.13 -17.75 33.17
CA ILE A 378 -1.11 -16.69 33.30
C ILE A 378 0.17 -17.03 32.53
N GLY A 379 0.59 -18.30 32.52
CA GLY A 379 1.78 -18.71 31.74
C GLY A 379 1.62 -18.47 30.24
N GLU A 380 0.47 -18.85 29.67
CA GLU A 380 0.18 -18.62 28.25
C GLU A 380 -0.02 -17.14 27.92
N LEU A 381 -0.54 -16.36 28.88
CA LEU A 381 -0.64 -14.91 28.76
C LEU A 381 0.76 -14.29 28.65
N GLU A 382 1.69 -14.69 29.51
CA GLU A 382 3.08 -14.22 29.50
C GLU A 382 3.78 -14.57 28.18
N GLU A 383 3.70 -15.83 27.76
CA GLU A 383 4.24 -16.30 26.48
C GLU A 383 3.67 -15.53 25.29
N LEU A 384 2.36 -15.27 25.28
CA LEU A 384 1.71 -14.51 24.21
C LEU A 384 2.20 -13.05 24.18
N CYS A 385 2.29 -12.38 25.33
CA CYS A 385 2.75 -11.01 25.42
C CYS A 385 4.19 -10.85 24.91
N ILE A 386 5.08 -11.78 25.31
CA ILE A 386 6.47 -11.82 24.81
C ILE A 386 6.47 -12.07 23.30
N GLY A 387 5.69 -13.05 22.82
CA GLY A 387 5.60 -13.36 21.40
C GLY A 387 5.10 -12.20 20.54
N ILE A 388 4.17 -11.39 21.04
CA ILE A 388 3.71 -10.17 20.36
C ILE A 388 4.87 -9.18 20.24
N ILE A 389 5.58 -8.89 21.33
CA ILE A 389 6.70 -7.94 21.34
C ILE A 389 7.81 -8.39 20.38
N ASP A 390 8.22 -9.66 20.46
CA ASP A 390 9.24 -10.24 19.57
C ASP A 390 8.83 -10.17 18.10
N THR A 391 7.54 -10.34 17.80
CA THR A 391 7.03 -10.26 16.44
C THR A 391 7.09 -8.83 15.92
N TYR A 392 6.70 -7.84 16.73
CA TYR A 392 6.81 -6.43 16.36
C TYR A 392 8.28 -6.01 16.14
N GLU A 393 9.20 -6.44 17.00
CA GLU A 393 10.63 -6.14 16.83
C GLU A 393 11.18 -6.73 15.52
N LYS A 394 10.83 -7.98 15.20
CA LYS A 394 11.22 -8.62 13.93
C LYS A 394 10.63 -7.91 12.72
N LEU A 395 9.37 -7.47 12.80
CA LEU A 395 8.72 -6.71 11.75
C LEU A 395 9.45 -5.38 11.49
N CYS A 396 9.81 -4.64 12.55
CA CYS A 396 10.60 -3.41 12.44
C CYS A 396 11.90 -3.61 11.67
N ILE A 397 12.61 -4.72 11.92
CA ILE A 397 13.89 -5.03 11.28
C ILE A 397 13.70 -5.47 9.82
N SER A 398 12.62 -6.21 9.52
CA SER A 398 12.43 -6.83 8.20
C SER A 398 11.84 -5.89 7.13
N GLU A 399 11.06 -4.88 7.51
CA GLU A 399 10.27 -4.03 6.60
C GLU A 399 10.92 -2.64 6.41
N GLY A 400 12.24 -2.57 6.38
CA GLY A 400 12.95 -1.29 6.18
C GLY A 400 12.61 -0.22 7.24
N GLY A 401 12.12 -0.60 8.42
CA GLY A 401 11.71 0.35 9.46
C GLY A 401 10.26 0.86 9.36
N LEU A 402 9.40 0.32 8.48
CA LEU A 402 7.97 0.62 8.46
C LEU A 402 7.13 -0.57 8.99
N LEU A 403 6.13 -0.30 9.81
CA LEU A 403 5.25 -1.28 10.43
C LEU A 403 3.84 -1.21 9.84
N PRO A 404 3.26 -2.33 9.37
CA PRO A 404 1.87 -2.37 8.98
C PRO A 404 0.95 -2.32 10.21
N VAL A 405 0.04 -1.35 10.21
CA VAL A 405 -0.94 -1.10 11.27
C VAL A 405 -2.34 -1.18 10.67
N HIS A 406 -3.25 -1.76 11.44
CA HIS A 406 -4.65 -1.83 11.06
C HIS A 406 -5.26 -0.43 11.01
N HIS A 407 -6.03 -0.12 9.96
CA HIS A 407 -6.59 1.21 9.73
C HIS A 407 -7.39 1.78 10.91
N LEU A 408 -8.09 0.93 11.69
CA LEU A 408 -8.82 1.34 12.90
C LEU A 408 -7.94 1.74 14.09
N ASP A 409 -6.67 1.33 14.13
CA ASP A 409 -5.73 1.75 15.16
C ASP A 409 -5.00 3.05 14.81
N ALA A 410 -4.98 3.41 13.53
CA ALA A 410 -4.42 4.67 13.07
C ALA A 410 -5.42 5.82 13.28
N PRO A 411 -4.94 7.02 13.63
CA PRO A 411 -5.79 8.23 13.63
C PRO A 411 -6.41 8.46 12.24
N SER A 412 -7.69 8.83 12.22
CA SER A 412 -8.40 9.11 10.98
C SER A 412 -7.98 10.45 10.38
N LEU A 413 -7.84 10.48 9.06
CA LEU A 413 -7.52 11.68 8.29
C LEU A 413 -8.72 12.05 7.41
N GLY A 414 -9.81 12.54 8.03
CA GLY A 414 -11.02 12.95 7.29
C GLY A 414 -11.70 11.81 6.51
N ALA A 415 -12.23 12.12 5.32
CA ALA A 415 -13.01 11.23 4.44
C ALA A 415 -12.19 10.10 3.78
N ASP A 416 -11.22 9.54 4.51
CA ASP A 416 -10.51 8.32 4.13
C ASP A 416 -11.42 7.11 4.43
N GLY A 417 -12.26 6.76 3.45
CA GLY A 417 -12.96 5.47 3.42
C GLY A 417 -12.09 4.31 2.92
N SER A 418 -10.76 4.45 2.86
CA SER A 418 -9.88 3.43 2.28
C SER A 418 -9.38 2.43 3.32
N THR A 419 -9.51 1.16 2.99
CA THR A 419 -9.05 -0.02 3.74
C THR A 419 -7.53 -0.24 3.62
N ASN A 420 -6.75 0.81 3.30
CA ASN A 420 -5.33 0.69 3.01
C ASN A 420 -4.53 0.30 4.25
N GLU A 421 -3.49 -0.50 4.04
CA GLU A 421 -2.46 -0.79 5.03
C GLU A 421 -1.81 0.51 5.47
N VAL A 422 -1.95 0.86 6.75
CA VAL A 422 -1.34 2.08 7.30
C VAL A 422 0.06 1.71 7.76
N LEU A 423 1.08 2.27 7.10
CA LEU A 423 2.46 2.07 7.49
C LEU A 423 2.90 3.14 8.49
N VAL A 424 3.46 2.70 9.61
CA VAL A 424 3.94 3.55 10.70
C VAL A 424 5.44 3.33 10.87
N PRO A 425 6.27 4.38 10.98
CA PRO A 425 7.69 4.23 11.18
C PRO A 425 8.01 3.59 12.53
N ALA A 426 9.01 2.71 12.53
CA ALA A 426 9.47 1.94 13.69
C ALA A 426 10.08 2.82 14.80
N ASP A 427 10.53 4.03 14.44
CA ASP A 427 11.05 5.02 15.38
C ASP A 427 9.96 5.88 16.06
N LEU A 428 8.68 5.57 15.81
CA LEU A 428 7.57 6.18 16.55
C LEU A 428 7.78 5.90 18.06
N PRO A 429 7.80 6.93 18.93
CA PRO A 429 8.03 6.71 20.35
C PRO A 429 6.99 5.77 20.97
N ILE A 430 7.43 4.78 21.76
CA ILE A 430 6.54 3.87 22.51
C ILE A 430 5.57 4.64 23.42
N ALA A 431 5.99 5.81 23.91
CA ALA A 431 5.15 6.69 24.72
C ALA A 431 3.98 7.33 23.94
N HIS A 432 4.00 7.31 22.60
CA HIS A 432 2.94 7.88 21.78
C HIS A 432 1.62 7.10 21.96
N GLU A 433 0.49 7.79 22.12
CA GLU A 433 -0.82 7.16 22.44
C GLU A 433 -1.27 6.16 21.35
N HIS A 434 -0.96 6.46 20.09
CA HIS A 434 -1.26 5.62 18.94
C HIS A 434 -0.15 4.62 18.57
N HIS A 435 0.87 4.42 19.43
CA HIS A 435 1.88 3.41 19.16
C HIS A 435 1.25 2.00 19.16
N PRO A 436 1.48 1.14 18.14
CA PRO A 436 0.79 -0.14 18.00
C PRO A 436 0.90 -1.05 19.23
N VAL A 437 2.12 -1.18 19.77
CA VAL A 437 2.37 -1.97 20.99
C VAL A 437 1.67 -1.35 22.20
N ARG A 438 1.69 -0.01 22.33
CA ARG A 438 1.03 0.68 23.44
C ARG A 438 -0.48 0.45 23.37
N ARG A 439 -1.08 0.54 22.19
CA ARG A 439 -2.50 0.28 21.97
C ARG A 439 -2.92 -1.12 22.40
N ILE A 440 -2.07 -2.14 22.25
CA ILE A 440 -2.37 -3.50 22.71
C ILE A 440 -2.40 -3.60 24.23
N PHE A 441 -1.43 -3.00 24.93
CA PHE A 441 -1.25 -3.18 26.37
C PHE A 441 -1.92 -2.10 27.24
N ASP A 442 -2.09 -0.88 26.72
CA ASP A 442 -2.65 0.26 27.44
C ASP A 442 -4.17 0.28 27.33
N ASN A 443 -4.82 -0.62 28.09
CA ASN A 443 -6.28 -0.71 28.17
C ASN A 443 -6.74 -0.55 29.61
N ALA A 444 -7.60 0.44 29.86
CA ALA A 444 -8.14 0.73 31.19
C ALA A 444 -8.85 -0.48 31.85
N ALA A 445 -9.50 -1.35 31.07
CA ALA A 445 -10.13 -2.55 31.59
C ALA A 445 -9.11 -3.66 31.95
N LEU A 446 -7.98 -3.75 31.24
CA LEU A 446 -6.85 -4.61 31.64
C LEU A 446 -6.24 -4.08 32.95
N HIS A 447 -5.98 -2.78 33.03
CA HIS A 447 -5.45 -2.14 34.23
C HIS A 447 -6.39 -2.30 35.44
N ALA A 448 -7.70 -2.14 35.26
CA ALA A 448 -8.69 -2.35 36.31
C ALA A 448 -8.78 -3.83 36.76
N ALA A 449 -8.62 -4.79 35.84
CA ALA A 449 -8.59 -6.21 36.17
C ALA A 449 -7.34 -6.61 36.97
N ILE A 450 -6.20 -5.97 36.72
CA ILE A 450 -4.97 -6.14 37.48
C ILE A 450 -5.07 -5.46 38.85
N SER A 451 -5.62 -4.23 38.89
CA SER A 451 -5.74 -3.41 40.10
C SER A 451 -6.77 -3.93 41.11
N SER A 452 -7.78 -4.69 40.66
CA SER A 452 -8.81 -5.29 41.53
C SER A 452 -8.38 -6.60 42.20
N ARG A 453 -7.17 -7.09 41.91
CA ARG A 453 -6.58 -8.30 42.51
C ARG A 453 -5.37 -8.02 43.41
N ALA A 454 -4.96 -6.76 43.55
CA ALA A 454 -4.03 -6.29 44.58
C ALA A 454 -4.83 -5.78 45.78
#